data_AF-A0A839CBM0-F1
#
_entry.id   AF-A0A839CBM0-F1
#
_cell.length_a   1.000
_cell.length_b   1.000
_cell.length_c   1.000
_cell.angle_alpha   90.00
_cell.angle_beta   90.00
_cell.angle_gamma   90.00
#
_symmetry.space_group_name_H-M   'P 1'
#
loop_
_entity.id
_entity.type
_entity.pdbx_description
1 polymer ?
#
loop_
_entity_poly.entity_id
_entity_poly.type
_entity_poly.pdbx_seq_one_letter_code
_entity_poly.pdbx_strand_id
1 'polypeptide(L)'
;MKKELWRGVLALAVLSLPALAKTGVSFSHKDWEVVCDNTLTCRAAGYSAEEGSGGSVLLTRQAGAGTAVSGELMLAEVTDSDVLPGKLTLWINGQPAGDVKPAKESWPLSEKQARAIVNAIKGSGKVEFTGGEAPFVLSGEGAYAVLLKMDDVQGRIGTPDALTKKGDRPESSVRAAIPAPVIHRVMPEKAQERALTAPELAVLKPKLLATLNHDDWCDRLQPEEGEEPETISLTPLDNAHSLISALCWRAAYNEGYGYWVVDSKLEGNPTLIMVSGSEYGDGEIFMSQKGRGLGDCWGTASWLWDGTTFRKSREAITGMCRYLRLGGTWDLPTWVTEVKPVK
;
A
#
# COMPACT_ATOMS: atom_id res chain seq x y z
N MET A 1 -19.86 -67.44 -11.68
CA MET A 1 -19.98 -66.55 -10.50
C MET A 1 -18.59 -65.95 -10.29
N LYS A 2 -18.28 -64.64 -10.36
CA LYS A 2 -19.04 -63.38 -10.36
C LYS A 2 -18.33 -62.41 -11.33
N LYS A 3 -19.10 -61.56 -12.01
CA LYS A 3 -18.61 -60.38 -12.74
C LYS A 3 -18.45 -59.25 -11.73
N GLU A 4 -17.27 -58.67 -11.60
CA GLU A 4 -17.08 -57.43 -10.82
C GLU A 4 -16.80 -56.28 -11.79
N LEU A 5 -17.76 -55.37 -11.86
CA LEU A 5 -17.69 -54.10 -12.59
C LEU A 5 -16.72 -53.17 -11.86
N TRP A 6 -15.59 -52.84 -12.49
CA TRP A 6 -14.76 -51.74 -11.99
C TRP A 6 -15.35 -50.41 -12.49
N ARG A 7 -16.17 -49.78 -11.66
CA ARG A 7 -16.62 -48.40 -11.87
C ARG A 7 -15.44 -47.47 -11.61
N GLY A 8 -14.94 -46.83 -12.66
CA GLY A 8 -13.97 -45.75 -12.57
C GLY A 8 -14.56 -44.57 -11.79
N VAL A 9 -13.90 -44.20 -10.70
CA VAL A 9 -14.17 -42.95 -9.98
C VAL A 9 -13.44 -41.84 -10.74
N LEU A 10 -14.20 -41.01 -11.44
CA LEU A 10 -13.71 -39.74 -11.99
C LEU A 10 -13.39 -38.83 -10.80
N ALA A 11 -12.12 -38.69 -10.44
CA ALA A 11 -11.69 -37.70 -9.48
C ALA A 11 -11.83 -36.31 -10.14
N LEU A 12 -12.86 -35.55 -9.76
CA LEU A 12 -12.92 -34.12 -10.04
C LEU A 12 -11.74 -33.46 -9.31
N ALA A 13 -10.69 -33.12 -10.05
CA ALA A 13 -9.68 -32.19 -9.58
C ALA A 13 -10.34 -30.81 -9.43
N VAL A 14 -10.79 -30.49 -8.22
CA VAL A 14 -11.16 -29.12 -7.86
C VAL A 14 -9.87 -28.30 -7.95
N LEU A 15 -9.75 -27.49 -8.99
CA LEU A 15 -8.73 -26.45 -9.11
C LEU A 15 -8.97 -25.42 -8.01
N SER A 16 -8.47 -25.70 -6.81
CA SER A 16 -8.42 -24.75 -5.71
C SER A 16 -7.28 -23.77 -5.98
N LEU A 17 -7.57 -22.62 -6.57
CA LEU A 17 -6.73 -21.42 -6.48
C LEU A 17 -7.60 -20.15 -6.65
N PRO A 18 -7.29 -19.01 -5.96
CA PRO A 18 -6.11 -18.78 -5.14
C PRO A 18 -6.38 -18.09 -3.77
N ALA A 19 -5.56 -18.44 -2.78
CA ALA A 19 -5.36 -17.68 -1.54
C ALA A 19 -4.64 -16.31 -1.76
N LEU A 20 -4.56 -15.81 -3.00
CA LEU A 20 -3.91 -14.54 -3.37
C LEU A 20 -4.67 -13.30 -2.86
N ALA A 21 -5.93 -13.45 -2.45
CA ALA A 21 -6.78 -12.33 -2.03
C ALA A 21 -6.75 -12.03 -0.52
N LYS A 22 -5.92 -12.73 0.27
CA LYS A 22 -5.83 -12.45 1.72
C LYS A 22 -4.96 -11.24 2.05
N THR A 23 -4.05 -10.86 1.15
CA THR A 23 -3.15 -9.70 1.25
C THR A 23 -2.88 -9.17 -0.16
N GLY A 24 -2.62 -7.86 -0.30
CA GLY A 24 -2.16 -7.31 -1.57
C GLY A 24 -0.88 -7.97 -2.09
N VAL A 25 -0.53 -7.68 -3.33
CA VAL A 25 0.69 -8.18 -3.99
C VAL A 25 1.57 -7.00 -4.35
N SER A 26 2.84 -7.05 -3.94
CA SER A 26 3.86 -6.10 -4.36
C SER A 26 5.00 -6.80 -5.09
N PHE A 27 5.52 -6.18 -6.15
CA PHE A 27 6.66 -6.70 -6.90
C PHE A 27 7.44 -5.54 -7.51
N SER A 28 8.76 -5.55 -7.34
CA SER A 28 9.67 -4.59 -7.96
C SER A 28 10.72 -5.30 -8.80
N HIS A 29 11.12 -4.64 -9.89
CA HIS A 29 12.24 -5.08 -10.70
C HIS A 29 12.85 -3.87 -11.40
N LYS A 30 14.11 -3.57 -11.04
CA LYS A 30 14.86 -2.41 -11.55
C LYS A 30 14.11 -1.10 -11.32
N ASP A 31 13.81 -0.33 -12.37
CA ASP A 31 13.23 1.01 -12.27
C ASP A 31 11.69 1.01 -12.25
N TRP A 32 11.09 -0.16 -11.96
CA TRP A 32 9.64 -0.35 -11.97
C TRP A 32 9.18 -1.16 -10.77
N GLU A 33 7.97 -0.87 -10.31
CA GLU A 33 7.23 -1.67 -9.35
C GLU A 33 5.75 -1.76 -9.69
N VAL A 34 5.08 -2.78 -9.14
CA VAL A 34 3.62 -2.89 -9.15
C VAL A 34 3.14 -3.25 -7.76
N VAL A 35 2.07 -2.58 -7.36
CA VAL A 35 1.27 -2.95 -6.19
C VAL A 35 -0.16 -3.21 -6.65
N CYS A 36 -0.69 -4.36 -6.27
CA CYS A 36 -2.09 -4.72 -6.44
C CYS A 36 -2.75 -4.84 -5.07
N ASP A 37 -3.83 -4.10 -4.84
CA ASP A 37 -4.57 -4.17 -3.57
C ASP A 37 -5.43 -5.44 -3.46
N ASN A 38 -6.03 -5.64 -2.30
CA ASN A 38 -6.95 -6.74 -1.99
C ASN A 38 -8.22 -6.77 -2.86
N THR A 39 -8.50 -5.76 -3.69
CA THR A 39 -9.58 -5.76 -4.69
C THR A 39 -9.14 -6.24 -6.07
N LEU A 40 -7.84 -6.57 -6.21
CA LEU A 40 -7.11 -6.88 -7.46
C LEU A 40 -6.90 -5.67 -8.38
N THR A 41 -7.07 -4.45 -7.88
CA THR A 41 -6.70 -3.24 -8.62
C THR A 41 -5.20 -3.06 -8.56
N CYS A 42 -4.56 -2.98 -9.72
CA CYS A 42 -3.09 -2.92 -9.83
C CYS A 42 -2.62 -1.54 -10.30
N ARG A 43 -1.51 -1.09 -9.72
CA ARG A 43 -0.84 0.19 -9.96
C ARG A 43 0.64 -0.09 -10.21
N ALA A 44 1.11 0.13 -11.44
CA ALA A 44 2.50 -0.06 -11.84
C ALA A 44 3.17 1.29 -12.01
N ALA A 45 4.18 1.58 -11.20
CA ALA A 45 4.97 2.81 -11.27
C ALA A 45 6.30 2.53 -11.97
N GLY A 46 6.66 3.39 -12.93
CA GLY A 46 7.94 3.39 -13.61
C GLY A 46 8.65 4.71 -13.43
N TYR A 47 9.97 4.70 -13.28
CA TYR A 47 10.76 5.87 -12.92
C TYR A 47 11.76 6.25 -14.01
N SER A 48 12.33 7.46 -13.92
CA SER A 48 13.62 7.78 -14.57
C SER A 48 14.70 6.81 -14.07
N ALA A 49 15.77 6.62 -14.86
CA ALA A 49 16.89 5.77 -14.48
C ALA A 49 17.76 6.37 -13.34
N GLU A 50 17.88 7.70 -13.32
CA GLU A 50 18.61 8.44 -12.29
C GLU A 50 17.67 8.96 -11.20
N GLU A 51 18.06 8.82 -9.93
CA GLU A 51 17.31 9.41 -8.81
C GLU A 51 17.37 10.94 -8.85
N GLY A 52 16.32 11.60 -8.36
CA GLY A 52 16.30 13.06 -8.19
C GLY A 52 16.11 13.86 -9.49
N SER A 53 15.88 13.20 -10.63
CA SER A 53 15.69 13.89 -11.91
C SER A 53 14.57 13.25 -12.73
N GLY A 54 13.97 14.04 -13.63
CA GLY A 54 12.91 13.57 -14.51
C GLY A 54 11.58 13.40 -13.78
N GLY A 55 11.12 12.17 -13.61
CA GLY A 55 9.79 11.88 -13.11
C GLY A 55 9.44 10.40 -13.01
N SER A 56 8.15 10.13 -12.86
CA SER A 56 7.57 8.79 -12.82
C SER A 56 6.26 8.74 -13.59
N VAL A 57 5.94 7.58 -14.17
CA VAL A 57 4.64 7.28 -14.75
C VAL A 57 3.95 6.20 -13.92
N LEU A 58 2.71 6.45 -13.52
CA LEU A 58 1.84 5.48 -12.87
C LEU A 58 0.84 4.94 -13.88
N LEU A 59 0.77 3.62 -14.02
CA LEU A 59 -0.21 2.91 -14.83
C LEU A 59 -1.17 2.16 -13.90
N THR A 60 -2.46 2.48 -13.97
CA THR A 60 -3.46 1.88 -13.08
C THR A 60 -4.47 1.07 -13.89
N ARG A 61 -4.86 -0.10 -13.37
CA ARG A 61 -5.94 -0.91 -13.95
C ARG A 61 -6.81 -1.52 -12.87
N GLN A 62 -8.09 -1.21 -12.93
CA GLN A 62 -9.12 -1.85 -12.10
C GLN A 62 -9.24 -3.34 -12.43
N ALA A 63 -9.64 -4.16 -11.46
CA ALA A 63 -9.90 -5.57 -11.67
C ALA A 63 -11.17 -5.81 -12.52
N GLY A 64 -11.29 -7.00 -13.13
CA GLY A 64 -12.45 -7.40 -13.94
C GLY A 64 -12.28 -7.20 -15.44
N ALA A 65 -13.09 -7.92 -16.23
CA ALA A 65 -13.04 -7.91 -17.69
C ALA A 65 -13.32 -6.51 -18.28
N GLY A 66 -12.66 -6.17 -19.39
CA GLY A 66 -12.92 -4.93 -20.13
C GLY A 66 -12.44 -3.63 -19.46
N THR A 67 -11.75 -3.69 -18.32
CA THR A 67 -11.19 -2.50 -17.68
C THR A 67 -9.96 -1.99 -18.43
N ALA A 68 -9.92 -0.69 -18.70
CA ALA A 68 -8.80 -0.03 -19.36
C ALA A 68 -7.64 0.28 -18.40
N VAL A 69 -6.44 0.46 -18.97
CA VAL A 69 -5.31 1.05 -18.26
C VAL A 69 -5.40 2.57 -18.35
N SER A 70 -5.43 3.24 -17.20
CA SER A 70 -5.20 4.68 -17.10
C SER A 70 -3.73 4.97 -16.81
N GLY A 71 -3.30 6.20 -17.08
CA GLY A 71 -1.93 6.62 -16.83
C GLY A 71 -1.88 8.03 -16.24
N GLU A 72 -0.89 8.27 -15.39
CA GLU A 72 -0.57 9.59 -14.85
C GLU A 72 0.95 9.77 -14.83
N LEU A 73 1.40 11.00 -14.99
CA LEU A 73 2.79 11.40 -14.89
C LEU A 73 2.98 12.27 -13.65
N MET A 74 4.11 12.08 -12.97
CA MET A 74 4.60 12.96 -11.92
C MET A 74 6.01 13.40 -12.29
N LEU A 75 6.32 14.68 -12.15
CA LEU A 75 7.67 15.20 -12.31
C LEU A 75 8.37 15.33 -10.95
N ALA A 76 9.70 15.26 -10.97
CA ALA A 76 10.51 15.62 -9.82
C ALA A 76 10.21 17.06 -9.40
N GLU A 77 9.88 17.23 -8.13
CA GLU A 77 9.63 18.49 -7.45
C GLU A 77 10.01 18.26 -5.98
N VAL A 78 11.29 18.48 -5.72
CA VAL A 78 11.95 18.19 -4.44
C VAL A 78 12.15 19.47 -3.64
N THR A 79 12.31 20.60 -4.33
CA THR A 79 12.50 21.91 -3.71
C THR A 79 11.39 22.87 -4.11
N ASP A 80 11.07 23.82 -3.23
CA ASP A 80 10.07 24.87 -3.51
C ASP A 80 10.47 25.78 -4.70
N SER A 81 11.72 25.72 -5.15
CA SER A 81 12.23 26.43 -6.32
C SER A 81 12.06 25.67 -7.65
N ASP A 82 11.61 24.42 -7.62
CA ASP A 82 11.47 23.61 -8.83
C ASP A 82 10.28 24.14 -9.67
N VAL A 83 10.58 24.80 -10.78
CA VAL A 83 9.55 25.36 -11.66
C VAL A 83 9.02 24.27 -12.59
N LEU A 84 7.79 23.81 -12.33
CA LEU A 84 7.11 22.88 -13.22
C LEU A 84 6.77 23.55 -14.57
N PRO A 85 6.96 22.83 -15.70
CA PRO A 85 6.59 23.37 -17.01
C PRO A 85 5.08 23.61 -17.12
N GLY A 86 4.68 24.63 -17.86
CA GLY A 86 3.25 24.88 -18.16
C GLY A 86 2.67 23.94 -19.23
N LYS A 87 3.53 23.23 -19.98
CA LYS A 87 3.15 22.33 -21.06
C LYS A 87 4.17 21.19 -21.18
N LEU A 88 3.68 19.97 -21.40
CA LEU A 88 4.49 18.83 -21.79
C LEU A 88 3.97 18.20 -23.07
N THR A 89 4.85 17.58 -23.82
CA THR A 89 4.51 16.73 -24.97
C THR A 89 5.13 15.36 -24.76
N LEU A 90 4.31 14.31 -24.91
CA LEU A 90 4.77 12.93 -24.93
C LEU A 90 5.40 12.62 -26.28
N TRP A 91 6.56 11.98 -26.26
CA TRP A 91 7.27 11.49 -27.45
C TRP A 91 7.52 9.99 -27.32
N ILE A 92 7.26 9.28 -28.41
CA ILE A 92 7.52 7.84 -28.53
C ILE A 92 8.40 7.64 -29.75
N ASN A 93 9.60 7.10 -29.54
CA ASN A 93 10.59 6.85 -30.61
C ASN A 93 10.84 8.10 -31.48
N GLY A 94 10.93 9.28 -30.86
CA GLY A 94 11.18 10.54 -31.55
C GLY A 94 9.97 11.12 -32.31
N GLN A 95 8.77 10.53 -32.16
CA GLN A 95 7.54 11.07 -32.74
C GLN A 95 6.60 11.61 -31.65
N PRO A 96 5.96 12.78 -31.86
CA PRO A 96 5.04 13.33 -30.88
C PRO A 96 3.78 12.47 -30.77
N ALA A 97 3.46 12.03 -29.56
CA ALA A 97 2.29 11.21 -29.22
C ALA A 97 1.21 12.02 -28.46
N GLY A 98 1.31 13.35 -28.50
CA GLY A 98 0.31 14.29 -28.01
C GLY A 98 0.75 15.05 -26.77
N ASP A 99 0.11 16.19 -26.54
CA ASP A 99 0.35 17.04 -25.38
C ASP A 99 -0.22 16.40 -24.10
N VAL A 100 0.45 16.64 -22.98
CA VAL A 100 0.00 16.29 -21.64
C VAL A 100 -0.24 17.61 -20.89
N LYS A 101 -1.36 17.70 -20.19
CA LYS A 101 -1.74 18.90 -19.45
C LYS A 101 -1.62 18.65 -17.95
N PRO A 102 -1.19 19.64 -17.16
CA PRO A 102 -1.12 19.50 -15.71
C PRO A 102 -2.54 19.46 -15.12
N ALA A 103 -2.71 18.71 -14.03
CA ALA A 103 -3.90 18.71 -13.21
C ALA A 103 -3.53 18.58 -11.72
N LYS A 104 -3.67 19.68 -10.97
CA LYS A 104 -3.20 19.76 -9.57
C LYS A 104 -1.73 19.34 -9.48
N GLU A 105 -1.46 18.22 -8.80
CA GLU A 105 -0.13 17.68 -8.51
C GLU A 105 0.34 16.66 -9.57
N SER A 106 -0.54 16.12 -10.41
CA SER A 106 -0.19 15.12 -11.43
C SER A 106 -0.48 15.59 -12.85
N TRP A 107 -0.04 14.81 -13.83
CA TRP A 107 -0.23 15.05 -15.26
C TRP A 107 -0.98 13.86 -15.86
N PRO A 108 -2.32 13.89 -15.90
CA PRO A 108 -3.11 12.77 -16.38
C PRO A 108 -2.87 12.49 -17.87
N LEU A 109 -2.76 11.20 -18.20
CA LEU A 109 -2.58 10.71 -19.55
C LEU A 109 -3.92 10.23 -20.10
N SER A 110 -4.19 10.54 -21.37
CA SER A 110 -5.31 9.91 -22.06
C SER A 110 -5.11 8.40 -22.17
N GLU A 111 -6.19 7.65 -22.26
CA GLU A 111 -6.15 6.20 -22.45
C GLU A 111 -5.34 5.79 -23.70
N LYS A 112 -5.35 6.62 -24.75
CA LYS A 112 -4.50 6.45 -25.94
C LYS A 112 -3.01 6.60 -25.61
N GLN A 113 -2.64 7.62 -24.84
CA GLN A 113 -1.26 7.85 -24.41
C GLN A 113 -0.77 6.73 -23.48
N ALA A 114 -1.57 6.34 -22.48
CA ALA A 114 -1.23 5.23 -21.57
C ALA A 114 -0.96 3.92 -22.34
N ARG A 115 -1.83 3.56 -23.29
CA ARG A 115 -1.60 2.40 -24.19
C ARG A 115 -0.34 2.53 -25.03
N ALA A 116 -0.07 3.72 -25.57
CA ALA A 116 1.10 3.96 -26.40
C ALA A 116 2.40 3.80 -25.59
N ILE A 117 2.42 4.32 -24.36
CA ILE A 117 3.52 4.13 -23.40
C ILE A 117 3.70 2.64 -23.10
N VAL A 118 2.64 1.92 -22.69
CA VAL A 118 2.72 0.47 -22.41
C VAL A 118 3.30 -0.31 -23.60
N ASN A 119 2.88 0.02 -24.81
CA ASN A 119 3.36 -0.65 -26.01
C ASN A 119 4.84 -0.38 -26.32
N ALA A 120 5.30 0.86 -26.07
CA ALA A 120 6.69 1.24 -26.29
C ALA A 120 7.62 0.70 -25.20
N ILE A 121 7.23 0.83 -23.93
CA ILE A 121 8.10 0.65 -22.77
C ILE A 121 8.39 -0.82 -22.44
N LYS A 122 7.50 -1.73 -22.84
CA LYS A 122 7.71 -3.19 -22.67
C LYS A 122 8.71 -3.79 -23.67
N GLY A 123 9.13 -3.00 -24.67
CA GLY A 123 10.07 -3.41 -25.72
C GLY A 123 11.35 -2.59 -25.66
N SER A 124 11.89 -2.22 -26.81
CA SER A 124 13.05 -1.33 -26.94
C SER A 124 12.66 0.12 -27.26
N GLY A 125 11.41 0.51 -27.00
CA GLY A 125 10.91 1.83 -27.33
C GLY A 125 11.41 2.90 -26.36
N LYS A 126 11.66 4.09 -26.87
CA LYS A 126 11.99 5.27 -26.05
C LYS A 126 10.72 6.06 -25.77
N VAL A 127 10.44 6.30 -24.49
CA VAL A 127 9.35 7.17 -24.01
C VAL A 127 9.95 8.38 -23.34
N GLU A 128 9.56 9.57 -23.79
CA GLU A 128 10.12 10.84 -23.31
C GLU A 128 9.03 11.90 -23.18
N PHE A 129 9.15 12.76 -22.17
CA PHE A 129 8.30 13.93 -21.99
C PHE A 129 9.16 15.19 -22.10
N THR A 130 8.80 16.09 -23.03
CA THR A 130 9.55 17.33 -23.29
C THR A 130 8.69 18.55 -22.99
N GLY A 131 9.31 19.66 -22.58
CA GLY A 131 8.62 20.93 -22.36
C GLY A 131 9.06 21.66 -21.08
N GLY A 132 9.78 20.97 -20.19
CA GLY A 132 10.54 21.57 -19.09
C GLY A 132 11.99 21.88 -19.46
N GLU A 133 12.78 22.27 -18.45
CA GLU A 133 14.20 22.59 -18.59
C GLU A 133 15.01 21.41 -19.13
N ALA A 134 14.71 20.20 -18.66
CA ALA A 134 15.28 18.96 -19.16
C ALA A 134 14.16 17.97 -19.56
N PRO A 135 14.39 17.13 -20.60
CA PRO A 135 13.45 16.07 -20.95
C PRO A 135 13.42 14.98 -19.87
N PHE A 136 12.23 14.51 -19.52
CA PHE A 136 12.07 13.31 -18.69
C PHE A 136 12.02 12.07 -19.60
N VAL A 137 13.03 11.21 -19.49
CA VAL A 137 13.04 9.89 -20.14
C VAL A 137 12.58 8.84 -19.13
N LEU A 138 11.47 8.15 -19.45
CA LEU A 138 10.98 7.03 -18.66
C LEU A 138 11.86 5.80 -18.92
N SER A 139 12.39 5.19 -17.86
CA SER A 139 13.20 3.97 -18.00
C SER A 139 12.33 2.80 -18.51
N GLY A 140 12.85 2.03 -19.46
CA GLY A 140 12.25 0.76 -19.88
C GLY A 140 12.71 -0.43 -19.03
N GLU A 141 13.69 -0.23 -18.16
CA GLU A 141 14.33 -1.31 -17.42
C GLU A 141 13.39 -1.91 -16.37
N GLY A 142 12.94 -3.13 -16.65
CA GLY A 142 12.06 -3.89 -15.76
C GLY A 142 10.56 -3.72 -16.00
N ALA A 143 10.18 -2.79 -16.90
CA ALA A 143 8.79 -2.56 -17.28
C ALA A 143 8.07 -3.84 -17.73
N TYR A 144 8.70 -4.69 -18.56
CA TYR A 144 8.09 -5.94 -19.00
C TYR A 144 7.79 -6.89 -17.83
N ALA A 145 8.72 -7.04 -16.87
CA ALA A 145 8.54 -7.94 -15.74
C ALA A 145 7.39 -7.48 -14.83
N VAL A 146 7.34 -6.19 -14.54
CA VAL A 146 6.29 -5.56 -13.72
C VAL A 146 4.93 -5.61 -14.38
N LEU A 147 4.83 -5.29 -15.68
CA LEU A 147 3.58 -5.37 -16.44
C LEU A 147 3.12 -6.82 -16.63
N LEU A 148 4.04 -7.78 -16.75
CA LEU A 148 3.71 -9.20 -16.76
C LEU A 148 3.15 -9.63 -15.40
N LYS A 149 3.73 -9.15 -14.30
CA LYS A 149 3.22 -9.44 -12.96
C LYS A 149 1.81 -8.87 -12.75
N MET A 150 1.55 -7.68 -13.27
CA MET A 150 0.22 -7.07 -13.30
C MET A 150 -0.80 -7.93 -14.07
N ASP A 151 -0.44 -8.42 -15.27
CA ASP A 151 -1.28 -9.35 -16.03
C ASP A 151 -1.49 -10.68 -15.28
N ASP A 152 -0.48 -11.21 -14.59
CA ASP A 152 -0.57 -12.43 -13.78
C ASP A 152 -1.56 -12.28 -12.60
N VAL A 153 -1.45 -11.19 -11.84
CA VAL A 153 -2.33 -10.92 -10.69
C VAL A 153 -3.79 -10.75 -11.12
N GLN A 154 -4.05 -10.13 -12.27
CA GLN A 154 -5.41 -9.99 -12.79
C GLN A 154 -5.88 -11.19 -13.61
N GLY A 155 -5.02 -12.19 -13.82
CA GLY A 155 -5.34 -13.36 -14.63
C GLY A 155 -5.66 -12.96 -16.07
N ARG A 156 -4.79 -12.15 -16.70
CA ARG A 156 -4.91 -11.62 -18.06
C ARG A 156 -3.89 -12.18 -19.05
N ILE A 157 -2.89 -12.92 -18.60
CA ILE A 157 -1.93 -13.56 -19.52
C ILE A 157 -2.69 -14.40 -20.56
N GLY A 158 -2.38 -14.17 -21.84
CA GLY A 158 -3.01 -14.85 -22.97
C GLY A 158 -4.37 -14.29 -23.39
N THR A 159 -4.87 -13.20 -22.81
CA THR A 159 -6.07 -12.50 -23.33
C THR A 159 -5.71 -11.51 -24.44
N PRO A 160 -6.67 -11.06 -25.28
CA PRO A 160 -6.42 -10.01 -26.26
C PRO A 160 -5.96 -8.67 -25.63
N ASP A 161 -6.38 -8.42 -24.40
CA ASP A 161 -6.15 -7.17 -23.69
C ASP A 161 -4.99 -7.19 -22.68
N ALA A 162 -4.23 -8.29 -22.63
CA ALA A 162 -3.02 -8.39 -21.83
C ALA A 162 -2.02 -7.29 -22.22
N LEU A 163 -1.32 -6.72 -21.24
CA LEU A 163 -0.33 -5.68 -21.49
C LEU A 163 0.93 -6.26 -22.14
N THR A 164 1.29 -7.49 -21.78
CA THR A 164 2.52 -8.16 -22.23
C THR A 164 2.23 -9.32 -23.18
N LYS A 165 1.86 -10.48 -22.64
CA LYS A 165 1.63 -11.74 -23.37
C LYS A 165 0.18 -11.83 -23.84
N LYS A 166 -0.12 -11.21 -24.98
CA LYS A 166 -1.44 -11.28 -25.62
C LYS A 166 -1.73 -12.67 -26.19
N GLY A 167 -3.01 -13.02 -26.27
CA GLY A 167 -3.50 -14.24 -26.90
C GLY A 167 -5.00 -14.16 -27.21
N ASP A 168 -5.65 -15.31 -27.32
CA ASP A 168 -7.05 -15.48 -27.70
C ASP A 168 -7.95 -15.94 -26.54
N ARG A 169 -7.40 -16.06 -25.32
CA ARG A 169 -8.18 -16.45 -24.14
C ARG A 169 -9.28 -15.41 -23.88
N PRO A 170 -10.54 -15.81 -23.69
CA PRO A 170 -11.65 -14.86 -23.63
C PRO A 170 -11.56 -13.93 -22.42
N GLU A 171 -12.00 -12.68 -22.58
CA GLU A 171 -12.06 -11.68 -21.50
C GLU A 171 -12.88 -12.16 -20.29
N SER A 172 -13.85 -13.05 -20.49
CA SER A 172 -14.63 -13.65 -19.41
C SER A 172 -13.80 -14.52 -18.44
N SER A 173 -12.55 -14.83 -18.78
CA SER A 173 -11.63 -15.60 -17.92
C SER A 173 -10.71 -14.73 -17.06
N VAL A 174 -10.80 -13.40 -17.20
CA VAL A 174 -10.11 -12.43 -16.33
C VAL A 174 -10.69 -12.52 -14.91
N ARG A 175 -9.84 -12.36 -13.90
CA ARG A 175 -10.31 -12.38 -12.50
C ARG A 175 -11.26 -11.21 -12.26
N ALA A 176 -12.42 -11.52 -11.70
CA ALA A 176 -13.37 -10.50 -11.26
C ALA A 176 -12.77 -9.66 -10.12
N ALA A 177 -13.24 -8.42 -9.98
CA ALA A 177 -12.92 -7.60 -8.82
C ALA A 177 -13.41 -8.27 -7.53
N ILE A 178 -12.62 -8.12 -6.47
CA ILE A 178 -12.99 -8.60 -5.13
C ILE A 178 -13.53 -7.39 -4.34
N PRO A 179 -14.73 -7.49 -3.74
CA PRO A 179 -15.24 -6.40 -2.91
C PRO A 179 -14.31 -6.10 -1.74
N ALA A 180 -14.05 -4.82 -1.49
CA ALA A 180 -13.31 -4.41 -0.31
C ALA A 180 -14.08 -4.79 0.97
N PRO A 181 -13.41 -5.28 2.02
CA PRO A 181 -14.03 -5.53 3.31
C PRO A 181 -14.66 -4.24 3.87
N VAL A 182 -15.77 -4.36 4.58
CA VAL A 182 -16.47 -3.22 5.18
C VAL A 182 -16.04 -3.06 6.63
N ILE A 183 -15.67 -1.85 7.04
CA ILE A 183 -15.48 -1.47 8.44
C ILE A 183 -16.60 -0.50 8.84
N HIS A 184 -17.28 -0.82 9.93
CA HIS A 184 -18.23 0.08 10.56
C HIS A 184 -17.51 0.92 11.63
N ARG A 185 -17.11 2.14 11.27
CA ARG A 185 -16.37 3.03 12.17
C ARG A 185 -17.28 3.53 13.29
N VAL A 186 -16.81 3.37 14.52
CA VAL A 186 -17.39 3.96 15.73
C VAL A 186 -16.49 5.09 16.19
N MET A 187 -17.07 6.24 16.53
CA MET A 187 -16.31 7.33 17.16
C MET A 187 -16.18 7.04 18.66
N PRO A 188 -14.96 7.02 19.21
CA PRO A 188 -14.75 6.92 20.65
C PRO A 188 -15.40 8.08 21.41
N GLU A 189 -15.65 7.88 22.69
CA GLU A 189 -16.00 8.97 23.61
C GLU A 189 -14.85 9.98 23.69
N LYS A 190 -15.19 11.28 23.83
CA LYS A 190 -14.17 12.32 24.03
C LYS A 190 -13.59 12.18 25.43
N ALA A 191 -12.42 11.55 25.51
CA ALA A 191 -11.67 11.38 26.73
C ALA A 191 -10.23 11.89 26.57
N GLN A 192 -9.64 12.35 27.68
CA GLN A 192 -8.27 12.80 27.71
C GLN A 192 -7.33 11.63 27.97
N GLU A 193 -6.25 11.55 27.19
CA GLU A 193 -5.14 10.63 27.45
C GLU A 193 -4.48 10.96 28.81
N ARG A 194 -4.08 9.92 29.55
CA ARG A 194 -3.30 10.05 30.78
C ARG A 194 -2.23 8.97 30.87
N ALA A 195 -1.17 9.23 31.62
CA ALA A 195 -0.23 8.19 32.02
C ALA A 195 -0.92 7.13 32.91
N LEU A 196 -0.48 5.89 32.82
CA LEU A 196 -0.80 4.86 33.80
C LEU A 196 -0.20 5.22 35.16
N THR A 197 -0.97 4.99 36.22
CA THR A 197 -0.48 5.09 37.59
C THR A 197 0.48 3.94 37.91
N ALA A 198 1.33 4.08 38.93
CA ALA A 198 2.27 3.02 39.31
C ALA A 198 1.58 1.66 39.63
N PRO A 199 0.42 1.61 40.32
CA PRO A 199 -0.31 0.35 40.52
C PRO A 199 -0.84 -0.26 39.20
N GLU A 200 -1.39 0.56 38.30
CA GLU A 200 -1.85 0.08 36.99
C GLU A 200 -0.70 -0.46 36.15
N LEU A 201 0.45 0.24 36.16
CA LEU A 201 1.66 -0.15 35.45
C LEU A 201 2.19 -1.51 35.94
N ALA A 202 2.23 -1.72 37.25
CA ALA A 202 2.68 -2.98 37.84
C ALA A 202 1.81 -4.19 37.41
N VAL A 203 0.52 -3.97 37.14
CA VAL A 203 -0.41 -5.01 36.68
C VAL A 203 -0.38 -5.17 35.16
N LEU A 204 -0.39 -4.08 34.40
CA LEU A 204 -0.54 -4.12 32.95
C LEU A 204 0.77 -4.44 32.23
N LYS A 205 1.91 -3.91 32.66
CA LYS A 205 3.17 -4.06 31.93
C LYS A 205 3.55 -5.54 31.68
N PRO A 206 3.46 -6.46 32.65
CA PRO A 206 3.69 -7.89 32.38
C PRO A 206 2.71 -8.48 31.36
N LYS A 207 1.45 -8.04 31.37
CA LYS A 207 0.43 -8.50 30.41
C LYS A 207 0.71 -7.98 29.00
N LEU A 208 1.16 -6.73 28.85
CA LEU A 208 1.57 -6.17 27.57
C LEU A 208 2.75 -6.94 26.98
N LEU A 209 3.79 -7.20 27.79
CA LEU A 209 4.95 -7.98 27.38
C LEU A 209 4.57 -9.40 26.93
N ALA A 210 3.57 -10.03 27.58
CA ALA A 210 3.08 -11.34 27.18
C ALA A 210 2.34 -11.37 25.83
N THR A 211 1.97 -10.22 25.26
CA THR A 211 1.36 -10.15 23.92
C THR A 211 2.39 -10.08 22.79
N LEU A 212 3.63 -9.75 23.11
CA LEU A 212 4.70 -9.53 22.13
C LEU A 212 5.40 -10.84 21.79
N ASN A 213 5.76 -10.99 20.52
CA ASN A 213 6.60 -12.08 20.03
C ASN A 213 7.99 -11.56 19.59
N HIS A 214 8.88 -12.44 19.15
CA HIS A 214 10.26 -12.07 18.78
C HIS A 214 10.35 -11.06 17.63
N ASP A 215 9.38 -11.06 16.72
CA ASP A 215 9.34 -10.16 15.56
C ASP A 215 8.69 -8.80 15.90
N ASP A 216 8.08 -8.68 17.09
CA ASP A 216 7.49 -7.43 17.57
C ASP A 216 8.57 -6.59 18.27
N TRP A 217 9.27 -5.76 17.50
CA TRP A 217 10.34 -4.87 17.99
C TRP A 217 9.80 -3.84 19.00
N CYS A 218 9.68 -4.20 20.27
CA CYS A 218 9.11 -3.34 21.31
C CYS A 218 10.00 -3.28 22.57
N ASP A 219 11.31 -3.22 22.35
CA ASP A 219 12.31 -3.26 23.42
C ASP A 219 12.20 -2.07 24.37
N ARG A 220 11.74 -0.90 23.90
CA ARG A 220 11.54 0.29 24.75
C ARG A 220 10.42 0.12 25.79
N LEU A 221 9.56 -0.89 25.64
CA LEU A 221 8.60 -1.25 26.68
C LEU A 221 9.32 -1.81 27.91
N GLN A 222 10.47 -2.47 27.72
CA GLN A 222 11.35 -2.96 28.79
C GLN A 222 12.77 -2.42 28.57
N PRO A 223 13.01 -1.14 28.92
CA PRO A 223 14.29 -0.48 28.66
C PRO A 223 15.45 -1.20 29.36
N GLU A 224 16.64 -1.11 28.76
CA GLU A 224 17.88 -1.65 29.34
C GLU A 224 18.35 -0.83 30.57
N GLU A 225 19.29 -1.39 31.34
CA GLU A 225 19.85 -0.70 32.51
C GLU A 225 20.51 0.63 32.10
N GLY A 226 20.09 1.73 32.71
CA GLY A 226 20.57 3.07 32.40
C GLY A 226 19.73 3.84 31.37
N GLU A 227 18.71 3.21 30.78
CA GLU A 227 17.71 3.89 29.97
C GLU A 227 16.52 4.37 30.80
N GLU A 228 16.05 5.60 30.53
CA GLU A 228 14.84 6.11 31.15
C GLU A 228 13.59 5.37 30.62
N PRO A 229 12.66 4.95 31.52
CA PRO A 229 11.41 4.33 31.12
C PRO A 229 10.52 5.26 30.31
N GLU A 230 9.97 4.73 29.23
CA GLU A 230 8.96 5.44 28.43
C GLU A 230 7.62 5.49 29.18
N THR A 231 6.88 6.58 28.97
CA THR A 231 5.53 6.70 29.53
C THR A 231 4.59 5.72 28.82
N ILE A 232 3.85 4.93 29.59
CA ILE A 232 2.74 4.13 29.08
C ILE A 232 1.45 4.89 29.36
N SER A 233 0.74 5.22 28.30
CA SER A 233 -0.48 6.03 28.33
C SER A 233 -1.73 5.16 28.19
N LEU A 234 -2.83 5.69 28.70
CA LEU A 234 -4.18 5.14 28.61
C LEU A 234 -5.11 6.23 28.06
N THR A 235 -5.86 5.88 27.03
CA THR A 235 -6.94 6.69 26.47
C THR A 235 -8.25 5.89 26.52
N PRO A 236 -9.28 6.33 27.26
CA PRO A 236 -10.59 5.68 27.23
C PRO A 236 -11.19 5.74 25.81
N LEU A 237 -11.77 4.63 25.34
CA LEU A 237 -12.43 4.55 24.04
C LEU A 237 -13.95 4.64 24.20
N ASP A 238 -14.47 3.95 25.20
CA ASP A 238 -15.87 3.95 25.62
C ASP A 238 -15.96 3.45 27.08
N ASN A 239 -17.18 3.20 27.58
CA ASN A 239 -17.40 2.72 28.95
C ASN A 239 -16.81 1.31 29.23
N ALA A 240 -16.50 0.53 28.21
CA ALA A 240 -16.04 -0.85 28.31
C ALA A 240 -14.57 -1.04 27.89
N HIS A 241 -13.98 -0.12 27.14
CA HIS A 241 -12.65 -0.28 26.55
C HIS A 241 -11.72 0.92 26.76
N SER A 242 -10.43 0.62 26.85
CA SER A 242 -9.35 1.60 26.85
C SER A 242 -8.26 1.20 25.85
N LEU A 243 -7.63 2.20 25.24
CA LEU A 243 -6.45 2.07 24.40
C LEU A 243 -5.22 2.35 25.25
N ILE A 244 -4.28 1.42 25.26
CA ILE A 244 -2.95 1.59 25.83
C ILE A 244 -1.97 1.92 24.71
N SER A 245 -1.11 2.90 24.93
CA SER A 245 -0.03 3.28 24.00
C SER A 245 1.31 3.38 24.74
N ALA A 246 2.39 2.96 24.08
CA ALA A 246 3.75 3.09 24.60
C ALA A 246 4.75 3.13 23.44
N LEU A 247 5.86 3.85 23.59
CA LEU A 247 6.95 3.77 22.61
C LEU A 247 7.54 2.35 22.65
N CYS A 248 7.59 1.70 21.49
CA CYS A 248 8.15 0.37 21.30
C CYS A 248 9.60 0.43 20.80
N TRP A 249 9.88 1.30 19.83
CA TRP A 249 11.20 1.43 19.23
C TRP A 249 11.44 2.83 18.68
N ARG A 250 12.73 3.21 18.62
CA ARG A 250 13.20 4.47 18.03
C ARG A 250 14.39 4.17 17.13
N ALA A 251 14.34 4.67 15.91
CA ALA A 251 15.40 4.56 14.91
C ALA A 251 15.84 5.96 14.46
N ALA A 252 16.76 6.04 13.49
CA ALA A 252 17.40 7.30 13.09
C ALA A 252 16.43 8.42 12.67
N TYR A 253 15.26 8.07 12.11
CA TYR A 253 14.29 9.04 11.59
C TYR A 253 12.83 8.60 11.76
N ASN A 254 12.59 7.52 12.50
CA ASN A 254 11.29 6.90 12.71
C ASN A 254 11.16 6.47 14.18
N GLU A 255 9.92 6.47 14.67
CA GLU A 255 9.51 5.87 15.94
C GLU A 255 8.35 4.93 15.68
N GLY A 256 8.20 3.92 16.53
CA GLY A 256 7.04 3.05 16.53
C GLY A 256 6.45 2.92 17.91
N TYR A 257 5.15 3.19 18.00
CA TYR A 257 4.35 3.02 19.20
C TYR A 257 3.56 1.72 19.11
N GLY A 258 3.55 1.01 20.23
CA GLY A 258 2.65 -0.08 20.50
C GLY A 258 1.27 0.42 20.87
N TYR A 259 0.24 -0.26 20.38
CA TYR A 259 -1.15 0.01 20.70
C TYR A 259 -1.86 -1.27 21.11
N TRP A 260 -2.56 -1.24 22.25
CA TRP A 260 -3.34 -2.37 22.76
C TRP A 260 -4.74 -1.95 23.19
N VAL A 261 -5.72 -2.80 22.92
CA VAL A 261 -7.07 -2.65 23.49
C VAL A 261 -7.17 -3.48 24.75
N VAL A 262 -7.70 -2.89 25.82
CA VAL A 262 -7.97 -3.56 27.10
C VAL A 262 -9.37 -3.15 27.60
N ASP A 263 -9.96 -3.93 28.50
CA ASP A 263 -11.20 -3.51 29.17
C ASP A 263 -10.96 -2.27 30.06
N SER A 264 -12.00 -1.46 30.26
CA SER A 264 -11.92 -0.19 31.01
C SER A 264 -11.56 -0.36 32.50
N LYS A 265 -11.64 -1.58 33.05
CA LYS A 265 -11.21 -1.89 34.43
C LYS A 265 -9.76 -2.33 34.51
N LEU A 266 -9.10 -2.57 33.37
CA LEU A 266 -7.71 -3.02 33.25
C LEU A 266 -7.46 -4.42 33.86
N GLU A 267 -8.52 -5.21 34.03
CA GLU A 267 -8.48 -6.51 34.71
C GLU A 267 -8.19 -7.65 33.73
N GLY A 268 -8.64 -7.52 32.48
CA GLY A 268 -8.48 -8.48 31.40
C GLY A 268 -7.08 -8.49 30.76
N ASN A 269 -6.95 -9.27 29.69
CA ASN A 269 -5.73 -9.36 28.90
C ASN A 269 -5.78 -8.34 27.75
N PRO A 270 -4.73 -7.50 27.60
CA PRO A 270 -4.62 -6.60 26.45
C PRO A 270 -4.56 -7.39 25.13
N THR A 271 -5.13 -6.81 24.08
CA THR A 271 -5.01 -7.31 22.71
C THR A 271 -4.14 -6.36 21.91
N LEU A 272 -2.98 -6.84 21.44
CA LEU A 272 -2.07 -6.08 20.59
C LEU A 272 -2.70 -5.76 19.24
N ILE A 273 -2.61 -4.49 18.82
CA ILE A 273 -3.06 -4.01 17.51
C ILE A 273 -1.88 -3.88 16.55
N MET A 274 -0.81 -3.22 16.98
CA MET A 274 0.43 -3.02 16.23
C MET A 274 1.55 -2.48 17.14
N VAL A 275 2.81 -2.51 16.66
CA VAL A 275 4.00 -1.97 17.37
C VAL A 275 4.73 -0.83 16.66
N SER A 276 4.19 -0.37 15.53
CA SER A 276 4.84 0.63 14.66
C SER A 276 3.94 1.84 14.37
N GLY A 277 2.96 2.13 15.23
CA GLY A 277 2.07 3.26 15.02
C GLY A 277 2.80 4.58 15.25
N SER A 278 2.34 5.64 14.61
CA SER A 278 2.93 6.98 14.71
C SER A 278 2.08 7.91 15.55
N GLU A 279 0.76 7.76 15.45
CA GLU A 279 -0.19 8.56 16.22
C GLU A 279 -1.53 7.87 16.38
N TYR A 280 -2.31 8.38 17.32
CA TYR A 280 -3.71 8.02 17.51
C TYR A 280 -4.56 9.28 17.65
N GLY A 281 -5.73 9.30 17.00
CA GLY A 281 -6.72 10.36 17.14
C GLY A 281 -8.10 9.93 16.63
N ASP A 282 -9.16 10.34 17.32
CA ASP A 282 -10.55 10.18 16.86
C ASP A 282 -10.93 8.74 16.44
N GLY A 283 -10.40 7.73 17.13
CA GLY A 283 -10.65 6.32 16.81
C GLY A 283 -9.87 5.80 15.60
N GLU A 284 -8.79 6.47 15.22
CA GLU A 284 -7.84 6.03 14.20
C GLU A 284 -6.45 5.91 14.80
N ILE A 285 -5.82 4.75 14.62
CA ILE A 285 -4.37 4.58 14.79
C ILE A 285 -3.76 4.71 13.40
N PHE A 286 -2.83 5.65 13.24
CA PHE A 286 -2.15 5.89 11.98
C PHE A 286 -0.66 5.57 12.12
N MET A 287 -0.14 4.90 11.09
CA MET A 287 1.27 4.62 10.89
C MET A 287 1.76 5.40 9.68
N SER A 288 2.86 6.11 9.85
CA SER A 288 3.63 6.73 8.76
C SER A 288 5.12 6.56 9.04
N GLN A 289 5.78 5.76 8.21
CA GLN A 289 7.19 5.39 8.39
C GLN A 289 7.97 5.74 7.14
N LYS A 290 9.02 6.54 7.28
CA LYS A 290 9.92 6.85 6.16
C LYS A 290 10.68 5.61 5.71
N GLY A 291 10.86 5.44 4.40
CA GLY A 291 11.77 4.42 3.88
C GLY A 291 13.24 4.79 4.03
N ARG A 292 13.56 6.09 4.01
CA ARG A 292 14.90 6.65 4.30
C ARG A 292 14.82 8.06 4.85
N GLY A 293 15.91 8.56 5.43
CA GLY A 293 15.95 9.84 6.14
C GLY A 293 15.48 11.06 5.34
N LEU A 294 15.59 11.03 4.01
CA LEU A 294 15.10 12.08 3.11
C LEU A 294 13.57 12.21 3.13
N GLY A 295 12.83 11.16 3.46
CA GLY A 295 11.37 11.18 3.45
C GLY A 295 10.78 11.32 2.05
N ASP A 296 11.43 10.75 1.04
CA ASP A 296 10.99 10.73 -0.36
C ASP A 296 10.21 9.46 -0.74
N CYS A 297 10.01 8.58 0.23
CA CYS A 297 9.21 7.36 0.16
C CYS A 297 8.75 6.98 1.58
N TRP A 298 7.56 6.42 1.69
CA TRP A 298 6.90 6.14 2.96
C TRP A 298 6.08 4.85 2.89
N GLY A 299 5.99 4.17 4.01
CA GLY A 299 4.97 3.16 4.30
C GLY A 299 3.91 3.76 5.22
N THR A 300 2.64 3.53 4.90
CA THR A 300 1.50 4.04 5.68
C THR A 300 0.50 2.94 5.96
N ALA A 301 -0.17 3.01 7.11
CA ALA A 301 -1.28 2.13 7.42
C ALA A 301 -2.22 2.80 8.44
N SER A 302 -3.50 2.47 8.36
CA SER A 302 -4.53 2.98 9.26
C SER A 302 -5.31 1.82 9.86
N TRP A 303 -5.69 1.97 11.12
CA TRP A 303 -6.65 1.09 11.79
C TRP A 303 -7.76 1.93 12.41
N LEU A 304 -9.00 1.53 12.19
CA LEU A 304 -10.18 2.24 12.68
C LEU A 304 -10.88 1.45 13.79
N TRP A 305 -11.32 2.15 14.83
CA TRP A 305 -12.14 1.62 15.91
C TRP A 305 -13.51 1.18 15.38
N ASP A 306 -13.87 -0.09 15.62
CA ASP A 306 -15.17 -0.67 15.22
C ASP A 306 -16.17 -0.81 16.37
N GLY A 307 -15.85 -0.29 17.57
CA GLY A 307 -16.62 -0.48 18.79
C GLY A 307 -16.21 -1.68 19.63
N THR A 308 -15.25 -2.49 19.16
CA THR A 308 -14.69 -3.63 19.91
C THR A 308 -13.17 -3.73 19.76
N THR A 309 -12.63 -3.45 18.57
CA THR A 309 -11.19 -3.45 18.31
C THR A 309 -10.83 -2.47 17.19
N PHE A 310 -9.53 -2.30 16.95
CA PHE A 310 -9.01 -1.53 15.82
C PHE A 310 -8.79 -2.45 14.61
N ARG A 311 -9.47 -2.17 13.50
CA ARG A 311 -9.41 -2.95 12.27
C ARG A 311 -8.57 -2.22 11.22
N LYS A 312 -7.58 -2.90 10.61
CA LYS A 312 -6.77 -2.35 9.52
C LYS A 312 -7.69 -1.91 8.37
N SER A 313 -7.81 -0.60 8.19
CA SER A 313 -8.64 0.01 7.16
C SER A 313 -7.87 0.25 5.87
N ARG A 314 -6.56 0.45 5.97
CA ARG A 314 -5.69 0.79 4.85
C ARG A 314 -4.25 0.40 5.10
N GLU A 315 -3.54 0.02 4.05
CA GLU A 315 -2.07 -0.13 4.04
C GLU A 315 -1.55 0.21 2.64
N ALA A 316 -0.52 1.04 2.56
CA ALA A 316 0.05 1.52 1.31
C ALA A 316 1.52 1.91 1.44
N ILE A 317 2.22 1.90 0.31
CA ILE A 317 3.52 2.56 0.15
C ILE A 317 3.38 3.72 -0.83
N THR A 318 4.36 4.62 -0.82
CA THR A 318 4.40 5.74 -1.79
C THR A 318 5.33 5.51 -2.98
N GLY A 319 5.76 4.25 -3.12
CA GLY A 319 6.66 3.75 -4.16
C GLY A 319 8.13 3.82 -3.78
N MET A 320 9.00 3.61 -4.76
CA MET A 320 10.45 3.61 -4.61
C MET A 320 10.97 4.97 -4.17
N CYS A 321 12.01 4.96 -3.36
CA CYS A 321 12.73 6.14 -2.87
C CYS A 321 13.58 6.76 -3.99
N ARG A 322 12.93 7.39 -4.97
CA ARG A 322 13.57 7.93 -6.19
C ARG A 322 13.85 9.43 -6.11
N TYR A 323 13.66 10.02 -4.94
CA TYR A 323 13.88 11.44 -4.66
C TYR A 323 13.13 12.36 -5.63
N LEU A 324 11.90 11.99 -6.01
CA LEU A 324 11.08 12.81 -6.90
C LEU A 324 10.22 13.81 -6.13
N ARG A 325 9.74 13.43 -4.94
CA ARG A 325 8.82 14.22 -4.12
C ARG A 325 9.07 13.91 -2.66
N LEU A 326 9.10 14.93 -1.81
CA LEU A 326 9.00 14.71 -0.37
C LEU A 326 7.58 14.24 -0.03
N GLY A 327 7.43 13.31 0.90
CA GLY A 327 6.16 12.63 1.17
C GLY A 327 5.88 11.43 0.27
N GLY A 328 6.66 11.25 -0.80
CA GLY A 328 6.51 10.15 -1.75
C GLY A 328 5.81 10.52 -3.05
N THR A 329 5.97 9.67 -4.07
CA THR A 329 5.54 10.00 -5.44
C THR A 329 4.10 9.58 -5.72
N TRP A 330 3.69 8.42 -5.22
CA TRP A 330 2.41 7.80 -5.57
C TRP A 330 1.65 7.34 -4.34
N ASP A 331 0.40 6.92 -4.56
CA ASP A 331 -0.37 6.17 -3.57
C ASP A 331 -0.57 4.72 -4.06
N LEU A 332 0.15 3.78 -3.46
CA LEU A 332 0.20 2.36 -3.87
C LEU A 332 -0.33 1.46 -2.74
N PRO A 333 -1.66 1.35 -2.56
CA PRO A 333 -2.23 0.50 -1.52
C PRO A 333 -2.08 -0.98 -1.81
N THR A 334 -1.75 -1.76 -0.78
CA THR A 334 -1.87 -3.23 -0.75
C THR A 334 -3.18 -3.67 -0.10
N TRP A 335 -3.77 -2.81 0.73
CA TRP A 335 -5.02 -3.08 1.43
C TRP A 335 -5.92 -1.85 1.45
N VAL A 336 -7.17 -2.05 1.04
CA VAL A 336 -8.24 -1.05 1.13
C VAL A 336 -9.50 -1.67 1.73
N THR A 337 -10.31 -0.83 2.37
CA THR A 337 -11.61 -1.19 2.93
C THR A 337 -12.66 -0.15 2.56
N GLU A 338 -13.92 -0.54 2.58
CA GLU A 338 -15.04 0.39 2.55
C GLU A 338 -15.38 0.80 3.99
N VAL A 339 -15.28 2.09 4.31
CA VAL A 339 -15.61 2.60 5.64
C VAL A 339 -17.05 3.13 5.64
N LYS A 340 -17.87 2.60 6.55
CA LYS A 340 -19.24 3.06 6.78
C LYS A 340 -19.37 3.58 8.21
N PRO A 341 -20.12 4.67 8.45
CA PRO A 341 -20.50 5.02 9.81
C PRO A 341 -21.42 3.94 10.38
N VAL A 342 -21.35 3.70 11.70
CA VAL A 342 -22.42 2.99 12.40
C VAL A 342 -23.70 3.83 12.33
N LYS A 343 -24.83 3.19 12.00
CA LYS A 343 -26.14 3.82 11.95
C LYS A 343 -26.75 4.02 13.32
#